data_AF-A0A535RR79-F1
#
_entry.id   AF-A0A535RR79-F1
#
_cell.length_a   1.000
_cell.length_b   1.000
_cell.length_c   1.000
_cell.angle_alpha   90.00
_cell.angle_beta   90.00
_cell.angle_gamma   90.00
#
_symmetry.space_group_name_H-M   'P 1'
#
loop_
_entity.id
_entity.type
_entity.pdbx_description
1 polymer ?
#
loop_
_entity_poly.entity_id
_entity_poly.type
_entity_poly.pdbx_seq_one_letter_code
_entity_poly.pdbx_strand_id
1 'polypeptide(L)'
;MSGRNASGGSLGELLLDTDVCIDHLRGARALNLVGHTVSYSVVTQCELYSGRANESNVERFLSPFRAIVIDGGIAKRAGRLRREWAITTPDALIAATALEHSLELVTRNRRDFESVRGLRLRDPATISS
;
A
#
# COMPACT_ATOMS: atom_id res chain seq x y z
N MET A 1 -23.40 -16.00 -32.06
CA MET A 1 -23.97 -14.82 -31.38
C MET A 1 -23.73 -15.01 -29.90
N SER A 2 -22.66 -14.41 -29.36
CA SER A 2 -22.65 -13.13 -28.64
C SER A 2 -22.75 -13.41 -27.12
N GLY A 3 -21.84 -12.99 -26.25
CA GLY A 3 -20.69 -12.12 -26.41
C GLY A 3 -19.63 -12.40 -25.35
N ARG A 4 -18.37 -12.20 -25.73
CA ARG A 4 -17.24 -12.08 -24.80
C ARG A 4 -17.46 -10.80 -23.99
N ASN A 5 -17.62 -10.94 -22.67
CA ASN A 5 -17.58 -9.79 -21.78
C ASN A 5 -16.15 -9.26 -21.74
N ALA A 6 -16.01 -7.97 -22.05
CA ALA A 6 -14.74 -7.26 -22.04
C ALA A 6 -14.20 -7.21 -20.61
N SER A 7 -13.11 -7.94 -20.35
CA SER A 7 -12.22 -7.64 -19.24
C SER A 7 -11.49 -6.34 -19.56
N GLY A 8 -12.06 -5.20 -19.17
CA GLY A 8 -11.28 -3.96 -19.03
C GLY A 8 -10.23 -4.23 -17.96
N GLY A 9 -9.03 -4.59 -18.38
CA GLY A 9 -7.98 -5.06 -17.48
C GLY A 9 -7.56 -3.97 -16.52
N SER A 10 -7.82 -4.18 -15.23
CA SER A 10 -7.12 -3.44 -14.17
C SER A 10 -5.61 -3.65 -14.37
N LEU A 11 -4.84 -2.56 -14.34
CA LEU A 11 -3.38 -2.58 -14.51
C LEU A 11 -2.66 -3.22 -13.30
N GLY A 12 -3.38 -3.56 -12.23
CA GLY A 12 -2.88 -4.28 -11.05
C GLY A 12 -3.50 -3.75 -9.74
N GLU A 13 -3.46 -4.56 -8.69
CA GLU A 13 -3.89 -4.18 -7.34
C GLU A 13 -2.70 -3.71 -6.49
N LEU A 14 -2.81 -2.49 -5.97
CA LEU A 14 -1.74 -1.79 -5.27
C LEU A 14 -2.06 -1.63 -3.78
N LEU A 15 -1.04 -1.71 -2.94
CA LEU A 15 -1.07 -1.27 -1.54
C LEU A 15 -0.16 -0.04 -1.40
N LEU A 16 -0.69 1.08 -0.94
CA LEU A 16 0.12 2.26 -0.68
C LEU A 16 0.87 2.13 0.66
N ASP A 17 2.17 2.37 0.61
CA ASP A 17 2.99 2.62 1.80
C ASP A 17 2.71 4.02 2.37
N THR A 18 2.95 4.20 3.68
CA THR A 18 2.65 5.43 4.40
C THR A 18 3.50 6.60 3.91
N ASP A 19 4.80 6.38 3.66
CA ASP A 19 5.70 7.43 3.19
C ASP A 19 5.30 7.98 1.82
N VAL A 20 4.72 7.12 0.97
CA VAL A 20 4.18 7.51 -0.34
C VAL A 20 2.97 8.42 -0.16
N CYS A 21 2.07 8.08 0.77
CA CYS A 21 0.90 8.89 1.11
C CYS A 21 1.31 10.25 1.71
N ILE A 22 2.27 10.26 2.64
CA ILE A 22 2.76 11.48 3.32
C ILE A 22 3.36 12.46 2.31
N ASP A 23 4.20 11.99 1.40
CA ASP A 23 4.81 12.84 0.38
C ASP A 23 3.77 13.48 -0.53
N HIS A 24 2.75 12.71 -0.91
CA HIS A 24 1.67 13.21 -1.73
C HIS A 24 0.87 14.29 -1.02
N LEU A 25 0.47 14.03 0.23
CA LEU A 25 -0.28 14.99 1.04
C LEU A 25 0.51 16.27 1.35
N ARG A 26 1.85 16.21 1.36
CA ARG A 26 2.73 17.37 1.49
C ARG A 26 2.99 18.11 0.16
N GLY A 27 2.49 17.59 -0.96
CA GLY A 27 2.78 18.12 -2.29
C GLY A 27 4.21 17.86 -2.77
N ALA A 28 4.98 17.01 -2.08
CA ALA A 28 6.36 16.68 -2.46
C ALA A 28 6.42 15.79 -3.70
N ARG A 29 5.37 14.99 -3.95
CA ARG A 29 5.30 14.12 -5.13
C ARG A 29 3.86 13.88 -5.58
N ALA A 30 3.62 13.93 -6.89
CA ALA A 30 2.36 13.51 -7.46
C ALA A 30 2.26 11.97 -7.46
N LEU A 31 1.05 11.44 -7.27
CA LEU A 31 0.74 10.02 -7.42
C LEU A 31 -0.25 9.87 -8.57
N ASN A 32 0.16 9.16 -9.62
CA ASN A 32 -0.75 8.74 -10.67
C ASN A 32 -1.19 7.30 -10.38
N LEU A 33 -2.47 7.11 -10.08
CA LEU A 33 -3.05 5.82 -9.71
C LEU A 33 -4.19 5.42 -10.68
N VAL A 34 -4.31 6.11 -11.81
CA VAL A 34 -5.38 5.89 -12.79
C VAL A 34 -5.29 4.48 -13.36
N GLY A 35 -6.42 3.77 -13.39
CA GLY A 35 -6.51 2.41 -13.93
C GLY A 35 -6.12 1.28 -12.96
N HIS A 36 -5.71 1.63 -11.73
CA HIS A 36 -5.37 0.67 -10.68
C HIS A 36 -6.46 0.57 -9.61
N THR A 37 -6.62 -0.63 -9.06
CA THR A 37 -7.35 -0.82 -7.80
C THR A 37 -6.39 -0.56 -6.65
N VAL A 38 -6.69 0.42 -5.80
CA VAL A 38 -5.78 0.86 -4.74
C VAL A 38 -6.36 0.59 -3.37
N SER A 39 -5.51 0.03 -2.50
CA SER A 39 -5.80 -0.19 -1.09
C SER A 39 -4.74 0.47 -0.20
N TYR A 40 -5.05 0.61 1.08
CA TYR A 40 -4.11 0.98 2.13
C TYR A 40 -4.35 0.15 3.38
N SER A 41 -3.33 -0.03 4.22
CA SER A 41 -3.49 -0.67 5.52
C SER A 41 -4.08 0.31 6.53
N VAL A 42 -4.90 -0.16 7.48
CA VAL A 42 -5.31 0.68 8.63
C VAL A 42 -4.11 1.17 9.46
N VAL A 43 -2.94 0.55 9.33
CA VAL A 43 -1.67 1.08 9.88
C VAL A 43 -1.29 2.38 9.21
N THR A 44 -1.31 2.43 7.87
CA THR A 44 -1.09 3.67 7.10
C THR A 44 -2.10 4.74 7.46
N GLN A 45 -3.38 4.37 7.63
CA GLN A 45 -4.39 5.31 8.12
C GLN A 45 -4.00 5.90 9.47
N CYS A 46 -3.68 5.06 10.45
CA CYS A 46 -3.24 5.49 11.79
C CYS A 46 -2.06 6.48 11.71
N GLU A 47 -1.04 6.16 10.92
CA GLU A 47 0.14 7.00 10.76
C GLU A 47 -0.19 8.35 10.12
N LEU A 48 -1.06 8.39 9.11
CA LEU A 48 -1.50 9.63 8.49
C LEU A 48 -2.26 10.55 9.46
N TYR A 49 -3.16 10.00 10.28
CA TYR A 49 -3.87 10.77 11.32
C TYR A 49 -2.95 11.19 12.48
N SER A 50 -1.89 10.44 12.77
CA SER A 50 -0.86 10.86 13.74
C SER A 50 0.09 11.95 13.21
N GLY A 51 0.05 12.18 11.89
CA GLY A 51 0.92 13.13 11.20
C GLY A 51 0.51 14.59 11.37
N ARG A 52 1.14 15.45 10.56
CA ARG A 52 0.86 16.91 10.55
C ARG A 52 -0.19 17.33 9.51
N ALA A 53 -0.68 16.40 8.70
CA ALA A 53 -1.69 16.69 7.70
C ALA A 53 -3.02 17.02 8.39
N ASN A 54 -3.82 17.91 7.81
CA ASN A 54 -5.18 18.15 8.27
C ASN A 54 -6.03 16.89 8.07
N GLU A 55 -6.81 16.49 9.07
CA GLU A 55 -7.67 15.29 9.02
C GLU A 55 -8.57 15.27 7.78
N SER A 56 -9.19 16.40 7.41
CA SER A 56 -10.05 16.49 6.21
C SER A 56 -9.30 16.21 4.91
N ASN A 57 -8.01 16.55 4.83
CA ASN A 57 -7.17 16.22 3.68
C ASN A 57 -6.83 14.73 3.64
N VAL A 58 -6.57 14.13 4.81
CA VAL A 58 -6.33 12.68 4.94
C VAL A 58 -7.59 11.91 4.52
N GLU A 59 -8.77 12.29 5.02
CA GLU A 59 -10.05 11.68 4.67
C GLU A 59 -10.32 11.77 3.17
N ARG A 60 -10.19 12.97 2.60
CA ARG A 60 -10.41 13.18 1.17
C ARG A 60 -9.46 12.32 0.33
N PHE A 61 -8.19 12.25 0.71
CA PHE A 61 -7.18 11.44 0.01
C PHE A 61 -7.45 9.94 0.09
N LEU A 62 -7.85 9.42 1.26
CA LEU A 62 -8.09 7.99 1.46
C LEU A 62 -9.46 7.52 0.96
N SER A 63 -10.44 8.43 0.85
CA SER A 63 -11.84 8.10 0.48
C SER A 63 -12.05 7.24 -0.79
N PRO A 64 -11.24 7.35 -1.87
CA PRO A 64 -11.43 6.49 -3.05
C PRO A 64 -10.80 5.10 -2.90
N PHE A 65 -10.02 4.84 -1.84
CA PHE A 65 -9.23 3.61 -1.71
C PHE A 65 -9.83 2.65 -0.69
N ARG A 66 -9.53 1.35 -0.85
CA ARG A 66 -9.99 0.32 0.08
C ARG A 66 -9.09 0.25 1.31
N ALA A 67 -9.65 0.43 2.51
CA ALA A 67 -8.98 0.13 3.76
C ALA A 67 -8.88 -1.39 4.00
N ILE A 68 -7.69 -1.89 4.35
CA ILE A 68 -7.48 -3.28 4.76
C ILE A 68 -7.18 -3.33 6.25
N VAL A 69 -8.05 -4.03 6.99
CA VAL A 69 -7.95 -4.22 8.44
C VAL A 69 -6.90 -5.29 8.76
N ILE A 70 -6.15 -5.09 9.85
CA ILE A 70 -5.23 -6.10 10.36
C ILE A 70 -6.02 -7.20 11.08
N ASP A 71 -6.00 -8.40 10.52
CA ASP A 71 -6.52 -9.59 11.17
C ASP A 71 -5.41 -10.44 11.83
N GLY A 72 -5.79 -11.56 12.42
CA GLY A 72 -4.85 -12.48 13.06
C GLY A 72 -3.86 -13.14 12.09
N GLY A 73 -4.20 -13.28 10.81
CA GLY A 73 -3.31 -13.82 9.78
C GLY A 73 -2.21 -12.82 9.44
N ILE A 74 -2.59 -11.59 9.15
CA ILE A 74 -1.67 -10.46 8.89
C ILE A 74 -0.76 -10.25 10.11
N ALA A 75 -1.31 -10.20 11.33
CA ALA A 75 -0.53 -10.00 12.55
C ALA A 75 0.52 -11.12 12.76
N LYS A 76 0.14 -12.40 12.55
CA LYS A 76 1.07 -13.54 12.65
C LYS A 76 2.16 -13.46 11.60
N ARG A 77 1.83 -13.13 10.35
CA ARG A 77 2.83 -12.97 9.28
C ARG A 77 3.78 -11.82 9.58
N ALA A 78 3.28 -10.67 10.02
CA ALA A 78 4.10 -9.52 10.39
C ALA A 78 5.11 -9.87 11.50
N GLY A 79 4.68 -10.61 12.53
CA GLY A 79 5.60 -11.08 13.59
C GLY A 79 6.71 -11.98 13.07
N ARG A 80 6.44 -12.83 12.07
CA ARG A 80 7.46 -13.66 11.41
C ARG A 80 8.41 -12.82 10.56
N LEU A 81 7.87 -11.89 9.77
CA LEU A 81 8.67 -10.99 8.95
C LEU A 81 9.64 -10.18 9.81
N ARG A 82 9.16 -9.58 10.89
CA ARG A 82 9.98 -8.80 11.82
C ARG A 82 11.05 -9.62 12.53
N ARG A 83 10.82 -10.92 12.75
CA ARG A 83 11.81 -11.83 13.33
C ARG A 83 12.93 -12.15 12.34
N GLU A 84 12.60 -12.28 11.06
CA GLU A 84 13.54 -12.70 10.01
C GLU A 84 14.28 -11.51 9.38
N TRP A 85 13.58 -10.39 9.21
CA TRP A 85 14.04 -9.17 8.57
C TRP A 85 13.87 -8.05 9.60
N ALA A 86 14.94 -7.32 9.92
CA ALA A 86 14.97 -6.33 11.00
C ALA A 86 14.16 -5.04 10.68
N ILE A 87 12.90 -5.21 10.28
CA ILE A 87 11.94 -4.16 9.94
C ILE A 87 11.09 -3.79 11.15
N THR A 88 10.52 -2.59 11.14
CA THR A 88 9.67 -2.12 12.24
C THR A 88 8.34 -2.89 12.28
N THR A 89 7.61 -2.80 13.41
CA THR A 89 6.28 -3.42 13.49
C THR A 89 5.29 -2.83 12.47
N PRO A 90 5.19 -1.49 12.29
CA PRO A 90 4.37 -0.90 11.22
C PRO A 90 4.73 -1.44 9.82
N ASP A 91 6.01 -1.40 9.44
CA ASP A 91 6.47 -1.90 8.14
C ASP A 91 6.15 -3.38 7.94
N ALA A 92 6.35 -4.19 8.99
CA ALA A 92 6.02 -5.61 8.96
C ALA A 92 4.52 -5.86 8.75
N LEU A 93 3.66 -5.03 9.34
CA LEU A 93 2.21 -5.13 9.16
C LEU A 93 1.79 -4.72 7.73
N ILE A 94 2.39 -3.67 7.17
CA ILE A 94 2.15 -3.24 5.79
C ILE A 94 2.64 -4.32 4.80
N ALA A 95 3.86 -4.83 4.97
CA ALA A 95 4.39 -5.91 4.14
C ALA A 95 3.56 -7.20 4.25
N ALA A 96 3.14 -7.58 5.46
CA ALA A 96 2.27 -8.72 5.67
C ALA A 96 0.89 -8.53 5.00
N THR A 97 0.34 -7.31 5.06
CA THR A 97 -0.92 -6.96 4.37
C THR A 97 -0.79 -7.17 2.86
N ALA A 98 0.30 -6.68 2.26
CA ALA A 98 0.54 -6.87 0.82
C ALA A 98 0.69 -8.35 0.45
N LEU A 99 1.39 -9.13 1.27
CA LEU A 99 1.60 -10.56 1.03
C LEU A 99 0.31 -11.39 1.15
N GLU A 100 -0.49 -11.17 2.20
CA GLU A 100 -1.74 -11.93 2.41
C GLU A 100 -2.79 -11.64 1.33
N HIS A 101 -2.80 -10.41 0.80
CA HIS A 101 -3.73 -10.00 -0.26
C HIS A 101 -3.14 -10.07 -1.67
N SER A 102 -1.91 -10.57 -1.82
CA SER A 102 -1.21 -10.63 -3.11
C SER A 102 -1.17 -9.27 -3.83
N LEU A 103 -0.94 -8.18 -3.11
CA LEU A 103 -0.87 -6.81 -3.63
C LEU A 103 0.58 -6.42 -3.94
N GLU A 104 0.75 -5.46 -4.85
CA GLU A 104 2.04 -4.81 -5.06
C GLU A 104 2.19 -3.61 -4.12
N LEU A 105 3.22 -3.63 -3.27
CA LEU A 105 3.49 -2.54 -2.33
C LEU A 105 4.16 -1.39 -3.07
N VAL A 106 3.47 -0.24 -3.12
CA VAL A 106 4.01 1.01 -3.65
C VAL A 106 4.81 1.68 -2.55
N THR A 107 6.13 1.65 -2.67
CA THR A 107 7.04 2.22 -1.66
C THR A 107 8.25 2.88 -2.33
N ARG A 108 8.79 3.90 -1.66
CA ARG A 108 10.10 4.48 -2.00
C ARG A 108 11.24 3.79 -1.25
N ASN A 109 10.94 3.14 -0.14
CA ASN A 109 11.94 2.56 0.76
C ASN A 109 12.21 1.12 0.35
N ARG A 110 12.49 0.88 -0.94
CA ARG A 110 12.65 -0.47 -1.49
C ARG A 110 13.67 -1.29 -0.71
N ARG A 111 14.74 -0.66 -0.22
CA ARG A 111 15.81 -1.30 0.57
C ARG A 111 15.30 -1.90 1.89
N ASP A 112 14.25 -1.34 2.47
CA ASP A 112 13.69 -1.82 3.74
C ASP A 112 12.85 -3.10 3.52
N PHE A 113 12.42 -3.34 2.27
CA PHE A 113 11.53 -4.43 1.90
C PHE A 113 12.12 -5.44 0.92
N GLU A 114 13.25 -5.14 0.27
CA GLU A 114 13.81 -5.96 -0.82
C GLU A 114 14.19 -7.38 -0.37
N SER A 115 14.47 -7.54 0.92
CA SER A 115 14.82 -8.81 1.51
C SER A 115 13.59 -9.69 1.81
N VAL A 116 12.38 -9.11 1.83
CA VAL A 116 11.14 -9.83 2.11
C VAL A 116 10.73 -10.67 0.89
N ARG A 117 10.90 -11.99 1.01
CA ARG A 117 10.57 -12.92 -0.09
C ARG A 117 9.09 -12.87 -0.46
N GLY A 118 8.82 -12.82 -1.77
CA GLY A 118 7.47 -12.83 -2.34
C GLY A 118 6.74 -11.48 -2.33
N LEU A 119 7.32 -10.46 -1.68
CA LEU A 119 6.75 -9.12 -1.68
C LEU A 119 7.09 -8.43 -3.01
N ARG A 120 6.05 -8.03 -3.75
CA ARG A 120 6.23 -7.28 -5.00
C ARG A 120 6.26 -5.80 -4.68
N LEU A 121 7.29 -5.11 -5.19
CA LEU A 121 7.53 -3.70 -4.91
C LEU A 121 7.38 -2.87 -6.17
N ARG A 122 6.56 -1.81 -6.11
CA ARG A 122 6.40 -0.80 -7.16
C ARG A 122 7.02 0.51 -6.73
N ASP A 123 7.85 1.10 -7.58
CA ASP A 123 8.29 2.48 -7.37
C ASP A 123 7.14 3.43 -7.77
N PRO A 124 6.71 4.35 -6.88
CA PRO A 124 5.64 5.31 -7.19
C PRO A 124 5.91 6.16 -8.44
N ALA A 125 7.18 6.43 -8.79
CA ALA A 125 7.54 7.19 -9.98
C ALA A 125 7.34 6.41 -11.29
N THR A 126 7.16 5.09 -11.21
CA THR A 126 7.01 4.21 -12.39
C THR A 126 5.57 3.78 -12.63
N ILE A 127 4.62 4.21 -11.79
CA ILE A 127 3.19 3.93 -12.00
C ILE A 127 2.74 4.76 -13.19
N SER A 128 2.64 4.11 -14.35
CA SER A 128 2.15 4.70 -15.60
C SER A 128 0.93 3.92 -16.09
N SER A 129 -0.01 4.66 -16.68
CA SER A 129 -1.23 4.17 -17.31
C SER A 129 -0.94 3.40 -18.60
#